data_AF-A0A4Z1P604-F1
#
_entry.id   AF-A0A4Z1P604-F1
#
_cell.length_a   1.000
_cell.length_b   1.000
_cell.length_c   1.000
_cell.angle_alpha   90.00
_cell.angle_beta   90.00
_cell.angle_gamma   90.00
#
_symmetry.space_group_name_H-M   'P 1'
#
loop_
_entity.id
_entity.type
_entity.pdbx_description
1 polymer ?
#
loop_
_entity_poly.entity_id
_entity_poly.type
_entity_poly.pdbx_seq_one_letter_code
_entity_poly.pdbx_strand_id
1 'polypeptide(L)'
;MTYKGLTKNPKYIQSGAKSGANILGTLSASLRDKTEYQRTFNVPIAQRWTDLHASSALLATSGIFGDDFDLVSGLNVIVAALEVKSPTSWERKTNLPAALQWLQHASKIIYRDGRSTETWWGCNSKRWTGQGGFSRERWRFWRSILEKSQKDEAIDEEVKQLLKAADVAMERADRAKK
;
A
#
# COMPACT_ATOMS: atom_id res chain seq x y z
N MET A 1 38.44 -32.61 2.53
CA MET A 1 37.52 -32.88 1.40
C MET A 1 37.49 -31.62 0.56
N THR A 2 38.19 -31.61 -0.57
CA THR A 2 38.55 -30.39 -1.32
C THR A 2 37.78 -30.42 -2.64
N TYR A 3 36.85 -29.49 -2.83
CA TYR A 3 36.10 -29.37 -4.09
C TYR A 3 36.98 -28.68 -5.14
N LYS A 4 37.43 -29.46 -6.13
CA LYS A 4 37.95 -28.96 -7.42
C LYS A 4 36.82 -28.99 -8.44
N GLY A 5 36.71 -27.92 -9.22
CA GLY A 5 36.30 -27.99 -10.62
C GLY A 5 34.96 -27.38 -10.98
N LEU A 6 34.98 -26.14 -11.48
CA LEU A 6 34.14 -25.72 -12.60
C LEU A 6 34.99 -24.81 -13.50
N THR A 7 35.35 -25.36 -14.67
CA THR A 7 36.10 -24.69 -15.73
C THR A 7 35.21 -23.69 -16.46
N LYS A 8 35.73 -22.47 -16.65
CA LYS A 8 35.07 -21.38 -17.37
C LYS A 8 34.95 -21.74 -18.86
N ASN A 9 33.73 -21.87 -19.35
CA ASN A 9 33.45 -22.06 -20.78
C ASN A 9 33.30 -20.66 -21.44
N PRO A 10 34.18 -20.21 -22.36
CA PRO A 10 34.20 -18.82 -22.82
C PRO A 10 33.12 -18.44 -23.84
N LYS A 11 32.27 -19.38 -24.29
CA LYS A 11 31.34 -19.14 -25.41
C LYS A 11 30.03 -18.41 -25.05
N TYR A 12 29.76 -18.13 -23.77
CA TYR A 12 28.52 -17.46 -23.33
C TYR A 12 28.65 -15.96 -23.03
N ILE A 13 29.82 -15.35 -23.22
CA ILE A 13 30.03 -13.93 -22.85
C ILE A 13 29.69 -12.96 -23.99
N GLN A 14 29.53 -13.43 -25.24
CA GLN A 14 29.38 -12.52 -26.39
C GLN A 14 27.92 -12.22 -26.83
N SER A 15 26.88 -12.87 -26.27
CA SER A 15 25.48 -12.51 -26.59
C SER A 15 24.87 -11.49 -25.62
N GLY A 16 25.39 -11.36 -24.39
CA GLY A 16 24.90 -10.39 -23.40
C GLY A 16 25.30 -8.93 -23.68
N ALA A 17 26.40 -8.70 -24.40
CA ALA A 17 26.92 -7.36 -24.66
C ALA A 17 26.07 -6.54 -25.66
N LYS A 18 25.35 -7.20 -26.57
CA LYS A 18 24.48 -6.51 -27.55
C LYS A 18 23.09 -6.18 -27.01
N SER A 19 22.59 -6.94 -26.02
CA SER A 19 21.30 -6.65 -25.36
C SER A 19 21.40 -5.54 -24.32
N GLY A 20 22.55 -5.40 -23.64
CA GLY A 20 22.78 -4.33 -22.66
C GLY A 20 22.93 -2.94 -23.28
N ALA A 21 23.44 -2.84 -24.51
CA ALA A 21 23.59 -1.57 -25.22
C ALA A 21 22.24 -0.94 -25.60
N ASN A 22 21.23 -1.76 -25.93
CA ASN A 22 19.87 -1.26 -26.19
C ASN A 22 19.17 -0.81 -24.90
N ILE A 23 19.32 -1.55 -23.78
CA ILE A 23 18.69 -1.16 -22.50
C ILE A 23 19.31 0.12 -21.93
N LEU A 24 20.63 0.31 -22.06
CA LEU A 24 21.31 1.55 -21.68
C LEU A 24 20.98 2.71 -22.63
N GLY A 25 20.76 2.44 -23.93
CA GLY A 25 20.26 3.42 -24.88
C GLY A 25 18.87 3.94 -24.51
N THR A 26 17.94 3.04 -24.18
CA THR A 26 16.56 3.39 -23.78
C THR A 26 16.51 4.07 -22.40
N LEU A 27 17.34 3.64 -21.43
CA LEU A 27 17.50 4.34 -20.15
C LEU A 27 18.13 5.73 -20.33
N SER A 28 19.09 5.89 -21.24
CA SER A 28 19.68 7.20 -21.54
C SER A 28 18.74 8.14 -22.31
N ALA A 29 17.77 7.59 -23.06
CA ALA A 29 16.73 8.36 -23.72
C ALA A 29 15.64 8.80 -22.73
N SER A 30 15.27 7.95 -21.78
CA SER A 30 14.34 8.28 -20.68
C SER A 30 14.92 9.33 -19.71
N LEU A 31 16.23 9.28 -19.43
CA LEU A 31 16.90 10.28 -18.58
C LEU A 31 17.14 11.65 -19.25
N ARG A 32 16.85 11.79 -20.55
CA ARG A 32 16.98 13.07 -21.26
C ARG A 32 15.74 13.95 -21.17
N ASP A 33 14.60 13.41 -20.76
CA ASP A 33 13.43 14.23 -20.49
C ASP A 33 13.54 14.84 -19.08
N LYS A 34 14.37 15.87 -18.96
CA LYS A 34 14.52 16.68 -17.74
C LYS A 34 13.16 17.18 -17.22
N THR A 35 12.20 17.37 -18.13
CA THR A 35 10.83 17.81 -17.82
C THR A 35 10.03 16.71 -17.13
N GLU A 36 10.13 15.46 -17.57
CA GLU A 36 9.50 14.31 -16.91
C GLU A 36 10.15 14.05 -15.54
N TYR A 37 11.48 14.06 -15.47
CA TYR A 37 12.21 13.95 -14.20
C TYR A 37 11.79 15.05 -13.20
N GLN A 38 11.78 16.32 -13.63
CA GLN A 38 11.34 17.43 -12.77
C GLN A 38 9.87 17.33 -12.34
N ARG A 39 8.97 16.80 -13.19
CA ARG A 39 7.58 16.53 -12.79
C ARG A 39 7.51 15.49 -11.68
N THR A 40 8.24 14.38 -11.79
CA THR A 40 8.25 13.32 -10.76
C THR A 40 8.79 13.84 -9.42
N PHE A 41 9.79 14.73 -9.45
CA PHE A 41 10.37 15.34 -8.25
C PHE A 41 9.59 16.55 -7.70
N ASN A 42 8.61 17.08 -8.44
CA ASN A 42 7.71 18.14 -7.98
C ASN A 42 6.38 17.62 -7.39
N VAL A 43 6.14 16.32 -7.41
CA VAL A 43 4.98 15.72 -6.72
C VAL A 43 5.15 15.87 -5.20
N PRO A 44 4.17 16.40 -4.45
CA PRO A 44 4.24 16.49 -3.00
C PRO A 44 4.51 15.13 -2.33
N ILE A 45 5.28 15.12 -1.24
CA ILE A 45 5.64 13.87 -0.52
C ILE A 45 4.40 13.07 -0.11
N ALA A 46 3.33 13.75 0.32
CA ALA A 46 2.06 13.11 0.68
C ALA A 46 1.42 12.34 -0.49
N GLN A 47 1.51 12.89 -1.71
CA GLN A 47 0.99 12.24 -2.90
C GLN A 47 1.82 11.00 -3.25
N ARG A 48 3.16 11.10 -3.24
CA ARG A 48 4.03 9.93 -3.49
C ARG A 48 3.78 8.81 -2.48
N TRP A 49 3.55 9.16 -1.23
CA TRP A 49 3.20 8.22 -0.17
C TRP A 49 1.87 7.51 -0.48
N THR A 50 0.87 8.25 -0.94
CA THR A 50 -0.42 7.71 -1.36
C THR A 50 -0.27 6.78 -2.56
N ASP A 51 0.48 7.20 -3.59
CA ASP A 51 0.71 6.41 -4.81
C ASP A 51 1.48 5.12 -4.53
N LEU A 52 2.46 5.18 -3.63
CA LEU A 52 3.18 4.00 -3.14
C LEU A 52 2.20 3.00 -2.51
N HIS A 53 1.31 3.46 -1.63
CA HIS A 53 0.36 2.58 -0.98
C HIS A 53 -0.74 2.05 -1.90
N ALA A 54 -1.17 2.82 -2.91
CA ALA A 54 -2.02 2.31 -3.98
C ALA A 54 -1.35 1.15 -4.72
N SER A 55 -0.08 1.35 -5.10
CA SER A 55 0.71 0.32 -5.79
C SER A 55 0.92 -0.91 -4.92
N SER A 56 1.31 -0.75 -3.65
CA SER A 56 1.47 -1.85 -2.70
C SER A 56 0.16 -2.61 -2.47
N ALA A 57 -0.97 -1.91 -2.35
CA ALA A 57 -2.28 -2.56 -2.18
C ALA A 57 -2.64 -3.41 -3.41
N LEU A 58 -2.40 -2.91 -4.62
CA LEU A 58 -2.61 -3.68 -5.86
C LEU A 58 -1.69 -4.90 -5.93
N LEU A 59 -0.40 -4.75 -5.58
CA LEU A 59 0.56 -5.85 -5.55
C LEU A 59 0.17 -6.91 -4.52
N ALA A 60 -0.28 -6.51 -3.33
CA ALA A 60 -0.78 -7.43 -2.31
C ALA A 60 -1.96 -8.26 -2.82
N THR A 61 -2.84 -7.68 -3.66
CA THR A 61 -3.95 -8.44 -4.26
C THR A 61 -3.55 -9.41 -5.36
N SER A 62 -2.34 -9.27 -5.92
CA SER A 62 -1.87 -10.12 -7.02
C SER A 62 -1.33 -11.48 -6.57
N GLY A 63 -1.03 -11.66 -5.27
CA GLY A 63 -0.39 -12.87 -4.74
C GLY A 63 1.06 -13.09 -5.20
N ILE A 64 1.69 -12.06 -5.80
CA ILE A 64 3.08 -12.13 -6.28
C ILE A 64 4.08 -12.06 -5.13
N PHE A 65 3.79 -11.25 -4.11
CA PHE A 65 4.56 -11.17 -2.87
C PHE A 65 3.87 -12.04 -1.83
N GLY A 66 4.64 -12.81 -1.05
CA GLY A 66 4.10 -13.69 -0.01
C GLY A 66 3.12 -12.93 0.90
N ASP A 67 1.96 -13.56 1.15
CA ASP A 67 0.70 -12.92 1.55
C ASP A 67 0.77 -12.05 2.83
N ASP A 68 1.80 -12.20 3.66
CA ASP A 68 1.81 -11.63 5.00
C ASP A 68 2.48 -10.24 5.11
N PHE A 69 3.58 -9.96 4.40
CA PHE A 69 4.37 -8.74 4.66
C PHE A 69 3.65 -7.47 4.20
N ASP A 70 3.18 -7.45 2.96
CA ASP A 70 2.50 -6.29 2.39
C ASP A 70 1.16 -6.03 3.10
N LEU A 71 0.44 -7.09 3.47
CA LEU A 71 -0.82 -6.98 4.18
C LEU A 71 -0.64 -6.39 5.58
N VAL A 72 0.39 -6.83 6.32
CA VAL A 72 0.75 -6.24 7.62
C VAL A 72 1.11 -4.76 7.49
N SER A 73 1.86 -4.38 6.46
CA SER A 73 2.18 -2.98 6.17
C SER A 73 0.90 -2.15 5.95
N GLY A 74 -0.02 -2.65 5.12
CA GLY A 74 -1.30 -1.99 4.89
C GLY A 74 -2.15 -1.84 6.15
N LEU A 75 -2.21 -2.88 6.98
CA LEU A 75 -2.94 -2.86 8.25
C LEU A 75 -2.35 -1.85 9.24
N ASN A 76 -1.02 -1.72 9.30
CA ASN A 76 -0.37 -0.69 10.12
C ASN A 76 -0.72 0.72 9.67
N VAL A 77 -0.76 0.98 8.36
CA VAL A 77 -1.14 2.29 7.80
C VAL A 77 -2.61 2.60 8.11
N ILE A 78 -3.51 1.63 7.98
CA ILE A 78 -4.93 1.77 8.35
C ILE A 78 -5.07 2.12 9.83
N VAL A 79 -4.35 1.43 10.72
CA VAL A 79 -4.38 1.72 12.16
C VAL A 79 -3.85 3.12 12.45
N ALA A 80 -2.72 3.50 11.84
CA ALA A 80 -2.10 4.81 12.01
C ALA A 80 -2.99 5.96 11.50
N ALA A 81 -3.82 5.71 10.48
CA ALA A 81 -4.74 6.70 9.95
C ALA A 81 -6.04 6.81 10.75
N LEU A 82 -6.66 5.69 11.12
CA LEU A 82 -8.03 5.65 11.63
C LEU A 82 -8.11 5.57 13.16
N GLU A 83 -7.08 5.05 13.81
CA GLU A 83 -7.13 4.71 15.24
C GLU A 83 -6.27 5.62 16.13
N VAL A 84 -5.73 6.69 15.56
CA VAL A 84 -5.10 7.77 16.33
C VAL A 84 -6.18 8.71 16.85
N LYS A 85 -6.20 8.95 18.18
CA LYS A 85 -7.23 9.77 18.85
C LYS A 85 -7.20 11.24 18.40
N SER A 86 -6.01 11.78 18.15
CA SER A 86 -5.78 13.18 17.77
C SER A 86 -4.62 13.28 16.77
N PRO A 87 -4.82 12.88 15.50
CA PRO A 87 -3.75 12.98 14.52
C PRO A 87 -3.42 14.44 14.23
N THR A 88 -2.14 14.74 14.06
CA THR A 88 -1.69 16.04 13.56
C THR A 88 -2.24 16.29 12.15
N SER A 89 -2.27 17.56 11.71
CA SER A 89 -2.70 17.90 10.34
C SER A 89 -1.86 17.16 9.29
N TRP A 90 -0.55 17.03 9.52
CA TRP A 90 0.35 16.29 8.63
C TRP A 90 0.00 14.81 8.57
N GLU A 91 -0.09 14.12 9.72
CA GLU A 91 -0.46 12.69 9.76
C GLU A 91 -1.80 12.44 9.11
N ARG A 92 -2.78 13.34 9.29
CA ARG A 92 -4.07 13.23 8.62
C ARG A 92 -3.93 13.35 7.10
N LYS A 93 -3.17 14.33 6.60
CA LYS A 93 -2.97 14.56 5.16
C LYS A 93 -2.17 13.46 4.47
N THR A 94 -1.28 12.76 5.18
CA THR A 94 -0.46 11.69 4.60
C THR A 94 -1.07 10.30 4.80
N ASN A 95 -1.46 9.95 6.02
CA ASN A 95 -1.85 8.58 6.34
C ASN A 95 -3.29 8.28 5.93
N LEU A 96 -4.20 9.26 5.98
CA LEU A 96 -5.59 9.01 5.60
C LEU A 96 -5.70 8.60 4.13
N PRO A 97 -5.20 9.36 3.14
CA PRO A 97 -5.30 8.93 1.74
C PRO A 97 -4.61 7.58 1.50
N ALA A 98 -3.43 7.36 2.09
CA ALA A 98 -2.72 6.08 2.01
C ALA A 98 -3.54 4.89 2.55
N ALA A 99 -4.19 5.04 3.71
CA ALA A 99 -5.06 4.00 4.27
C ALA A 99 -6.28 3.73 3.38
N LEU A 100 -6.84 4.78 2.77
CA LEU A 100 -7.97 4.65 1.84
C LEU A 100 -7.59 3.85 0.60
N GLN A 101 -6.36 3.95 0.11
CA GLN A 101 -5.88 3.12 -1.00
C GLN A 101 -5.90 1.63 -0.65
N TRP A 102 -5.43 1.26 0.55
CA TRP A 102 -5.51 -0.12 1.03
C TRP A 102 -6.95 -0.61 1.17
N LEU A 103 -7.83 0.21 1.75
CA LEU A 103 -9.24 -0.14 1.91
C LEU A 103 -9.98 -0.19 0.56
N GLN A 104 -9.57 0.60 -0.43
CA GLN A 104 -10.17 0.60 -1.75
C GLN A 104 -9.73 -0.62 -2.58
N HIS A 105 -8.43 -0.90 -2.61
CA HIS A 105 -7.86 -1.89 -3.51
C HIS A 105 -7.74 -3.28 -2.88
N ALA A 106 -7.44 -3.35 -1.58
CA ALA A 106 -7.16 -4.59 -0.87
C ALA A 106 -8.25 -5.00 0.14
N SER A 107 -9.43 -4.37 0.15
CA SER A 107 -10.51 -4.70 1.12
C SER A 107 -10.85 -6.18 1.16
N LYS A 108 -10.91 -6.84 0.01
CA LYS A 108 -11.27 -8.26 -0.08
C LYS A 108 -10.24 -9.14 0.63
N ILE A 109 -8.95 -8.93 0.39
CA ILE A 109 -7.89 -9.73 1.01
C ILE A 109 -7.77 -9.38 2.50
N ILE A 110 -7.88 -8.10 2.87
CA ILE A 110 -7.88 -7.65 4.27
C ILE A 110 -9.01 -8.32 5.03
N TYR A 111 -10.23 -8.31 4.47
CA TYR A 111 -11.39 -8.90 5.12
C TYR A 111 -11.33 -10.45 5.17
N ARG A 112 -10.68 -11.06 4.18
CA ARG A 112 -10.54 -12.51 4.10
C ARG A 112 -9.47 -13.03 5.05
N ASP A 113 -8.28 -12.45 4.96
CA ASP A 113 -7.00 -12.98 5.47
C ASP A 113 -6.39 -12.10 6.57
N GLY A 114 -6.99 -10.95 6.91
CA GLY A 114 -6.48 -10.10 7.99
C GLY A 114 -6.34 -10.83 9.34
N ARG A 115 -7.02 -11.97 9.53
CA ARG A 115 -6.90 -12.84 10.70
C ARG A 115 -5.64 -13.70 10.74
N SER A 116 -5.03 -14.06 9.60
CA SER A 116 -3.82 -14.89 9.59
C SER A 116 -2.56 -14.12 9.98
N THR A 117 -2.61 -12.78 9.91
CA THR A 117 -1.47 -11.89 10.18
C THR A 117 -1.34 -11.46 11.65
N GLU A 118 -1.96 -12.19 12.57
CA GLU A 118 -2.42 -11.72 13.89
C GLU A 118 -1.34 -11.36 14.93
N THR A 119 -0.05 -11.46 14.65
CA THR A 119 0.92 -11.53 15.76
C THR A 119 1.43 -10.19 16.30
N TRP A 120 1.34 -9.04 15.60
CA TRP A 120 2.02 -7.81 16.08
C TRP A 120 1.38 -6.45 15.74
N TRP A 121 0.36 -6.37 14.89
CA TRP A 121 -0.19 -5.07 14.47
C TRP A 121 -1.41 -4.64 15.28
N GLY A 122 -1.57 -3.33 15.46
CA GLY A 122 -2.73 -2.75 16.15
C GLY A 122 -2.68 -2.76 17.68
N CYS A 123 -1.59 -3.24 18.31
CA CYS A 123 -1.35 -3.17 19.76
C CYS A 123 -1.18 -1.74 20.28
N ASN A 124 -0.77 -0.81 19.42
CA ASN A 124 -0.62 0.62 19.74
C ASN A 124 -1.87 1.46 19.41
N SER A 125 -3.02 0.82 19.19
CA SER A 125 -4.25 1.55 18.94
C SER A 125 -4.63 2.40 20.15
N LYS A 126 -4.88 3.69 19.93
CA LYS A 126 -5.34 4.61 20.99
C LYS A 126 -6.86 4.78 21.00
N ARG A 127 -7.54 4.30 19.96
CA ARG A 127 -8.99 4.51 19.75
C ARG A 127 -9.79 3.22 19.71
N TRP A 128 -9.19 2.11 19.28
CA TRP A 128 -9.82 0.79 19.32
C TRP A 128 -9.56 0.15 20.69
N THR A 129 -10.63 -0.29 21.36
CA THR A 129 -10.56 -0.91 22.70
C THR A 129 -10.93 -2.39 22.71
N GLY A 130 -11.26 -2.97 21.56
CA GLY A 130 -11.56 -4.40 21.43
C GLY A 130 -10.30 -5.25 21.31
N GLN A 131 -10.48 -6.52 20.94
CA GLN A 131 -9.36 -7.46 20.73
C GLN A 131 -8.38 -6.95 19.66
N GLY A 132 -7.08 -7.21 19.88
CA GLY A 132 -6.03 -6.96 18.88
C GLY A 132 -6.22 -7.74 17.59
N GLY A 133 -5.48 -7.37 16.55
CA GLY A 133 -5.62 -7.98 15.21
C GLY A 133 -6.91 -7.60 14.47
N PHE A 134 -7.27 -8.40 13.47
CA PHE A 134 -8.42 -8.16 12.63
C PHE A 134 -9.68 -8.81 13.19
N SER A 135 -10.74 -8.03 13.35
CA SER A 135 -12.07 -8.55 13.66
C SER A 135 -13.15 -7.88 12.81
N ARG A 136 -14.30 -8.54 12.67
CA ARG A 136 -15.46 -7.93 11.99
C ARG A 136 -15.95 -6.68 12.72
N GLU A 137 -15.77 -6.64 14.03
CA GLU A 137 -16.10 -5.48 14.85
C GLU A 137 -15.16 -4.32 14.55
N ARG A 138 -13.84 -4.58 14.49
CA ARG A 138 -12.82 -3.58 14.12
C ARG A 138 -13.03 -3.07 12.70
N TRP A 139 -13.43 -3.94 11.78
CA TRP A 139 -13.83 -3.57 10.42
C TRP A 139 -15.01 -2.58 10.40
N ARG A 140 -16.07 -2.87 11.16
CA ARG A 140 -17.22 -1.95 11.30
C ARG A 140 -16.83 -0.64 11.96
N PHE A 141 -15.93 -0.70 12.95
CA PHE A 141 -15.38 0.49 13.57
C PHE A 141 -14.64 1.38 12.57
N TRP A 142 -13.78 0.82 11.71
CA TRP A 142 -13.12 1.58 10.63
C TRP A 142 -14.13 2.21 9.67
N ARG A 143 -15.14 1.46 9.23
CA ARG A 143 -16.21 2.02 8.39
C ARG A 143 -16.93 3.20 9.06
N SER A 144 -17.23 3.08 10.36
CA SER A 144 -17.85 4.17 11.12
C SER A 144 -16.98 5.44 11.19
N ILE A 145 -15.65 5.26 11.15
CA ILE A 145 -14.70 6.39 11.08
C ILE A 145 -14.74 7.02 9.69
N LEU A 146 -14.75 6.22 8.62
CA LEU A 146 -14.85 6.75 7.25
C LEU A 146 -16.13 7.57 7.05
N GLU A 147 -17.27 7.07 7.54
CA GLU A 147 -18.55 7.77 7.46
C GLU A 147 -18.52 9.12 8.19
N LYS A 148 -17.89 9.17 9.38
CA LYS A 148 -17.72 10.43 10.12
C LYS A 148 -16.78 11.38 9.38
N SER A 149 -15.69 10.87 8.81
CA SER A 149 -14.73 11.66 8.03
C SER A 149 -15.35 12.27 6.77
N GLN A 150 -16.28 11.59 6.11
CA GLN A 150 -16.97 12.16 4.94
C GLN A 150 -17.77 13.44 5.28
N LYS A 151 -18.21 13.58 6.54
CA LYS A 151 -18.96 14.74 7.04
C LYS A 151 -18.05 15.83 7.61
N ASP A 152 -16.73 15.61 7.67
CA ASP A 152 -15.75 16.59 8.17
C ASP A 152 -15.45 17.62 7.07
N GLU A 153 -15.81 18.89 7.33
CA GLU A 153 -15.57 20.00 6.42
C GLU A 153 -14.08 20.32 6.23
N ALA A 154 -13.22 19.90 7.17
CA ALA A 154 -11.78 20.11 7.08
C ALA A 154 -11.07 19.10 6.14
N ILE A 155 -11.80 18.17 5.53
CA ILE A 155 -11.26 17.20 4.59
C ILE A 155 -11.52 17.67 3.16
N ASP A 156 -10.44 17.70 2.37
CA ASP A 156 -10.47 18.09 0.96
C ASP A 156 -11.37 17.15 0.12
N GLU A 157 -12.01 17.69 -0.92
CA GLU A 157 -12.97 16.94 -1.74
C GLU A 157 -12.36 15.71 -2.42
N GLU A 158 -11.08 15.77 -2.82
CA GLU A 158 -10.37 14.62 -3.39
C GLU A 158 -10.30 13.45 -2.39
N VAL A 159 -10.02 13.76 -1.12
CA VAL A 159 -9.97 12.75 -0.05
C VAL A 159 -11.38 12.24 0.28
N LYS A 160 -12.43 13.07 0.16
CA LYS A 160 -13.82 12.62 0.29
C LYS A 160 -14.22 11.63 -0.80
N GLN A 161 -13.72 11.79 -2.02
CA GLN A 161 -13.93 10.81 -3.09
C GLN A 161 -13.26 9.46 -2.76
N LEU A 162 -12.03 9.48 -2.25
CA LEU A 162 -11.33 8.28 -1.77
C LEU A 162 -12.08 7.62 -0.60
N LEU A 163 -12.61 8.42 0.33
CA LEU A 163 -13.42 7.93 1.46
C LEU A 163 -14.65 7.16 0.97
N LYS A 164 -15.34 7.69 -0.04
CA LYS A 164 -16.52 7.05 -0.63
C LYS A 164 -16.14 5.76 -1.36
N ALA A 165 -15.06 5.77 -2.13
CA ALA A 165 -14.57 4.59 -2.85
C ALA A 165 -14.16 3.46 -1.89
N ALA A 166 -13.43 3.81 -0.82
CA ALA A 166 -13.04 2.88 0.23
C ALA A 166 -14.26 2.29 0.95
N ASP A 167 -15.25 3.09 1.35
CA ASP A 167 -16.44 2.57 2.05
C ASP A 167 -17.24 1.59 1.17
N VAL A 168 -17.42 1.90 -0.12
CA VAL A 168 -18.08 1.00 -1.09
C VAL A 168 -17.28 -0.31 -1.24
N ALA A 169 -15.95 -0.23 -1.35
CA ALA A 169 -15.10 -1.41 -1.44
C ALA A 169 -15.18 -2.27 -0.17
N MET A 170 -15.22 -1.63 1.00
CA MET A 170 -15.35 -2.32 2.28
C MET A 170 -16.70 -3.02 2.44
N GLU A 171 -17.80 -2.39 1.99
CA GLU A 171 -19.13 -2.99 1.99
C GLU A 171 -19.23 -4.20 1.06
N ARG A 172 -18.60 -4.11 -0.14
CA ARG A 172 -18.53 -5.23 -1.08
C ARG A 172 -17.78 -6.42 -0.48
N ALA A 173 -16.66 -6.17 0.19
CA ALA A 173 -15.88 -7.23 0.85
C ALA A 173 -16.68 -7.92 1.97
N ASP A 174 -17.45 -7.16 2.76
CA ASP A 174 -18.30 -7.71 3.83
C ASP A 174 -19.43 -8.59 3.26
N ARG A 175 -20.04 -8.19 2.13
CA ARG A 175 -21.10 -8.95 1.47
C ARG A 175 -20.61 -10.23 0.79
N ALA A 176 -19.39 -10.25 0.26
CA ALA A 176 -18.84 -11.40 -0.47
C ALA A 176 -18.57 -12.66 0.40
N LYS A 177 -18.70 -12.57 1.72
CA LYS A 177 -18.57 -13.70 2.67
C LYS A 177 -19.92 -14.24 3.20
N LYS A 178 -21.05 -13.65 2.79
CA LYS A 178 -22.39 -14.21 3.06
C LYS A 178 -22.75 -15.18 1.95
#